data_AF-A0A257SXV5-F1
#
_entry.id   AF-A0A257SXV5-F1
#
_cell.length_a   1.000
_cell.length_b   1.000
_cell.length_c   1.000
_cell.angle_alpha   90.00
_cell.angle_beta   90.00
_cell.angle_gamma   90.00
#
_symmetry.space_group_name_H-M   'P 1'
#
loop_
_entity.id
_entity.type
_entity.pdbx_description
1 polymer ?
#
loop_
_entity_poly.entity_id
_entity_poly.type
_entity_poly.pdbx_seq_one_letter_code
_entity_poly.pdbx_strand_id
1 'polypeptide(L)'
;MSVASDAARVQVDLQRLERLLDGIEGGPGALVHRLLQLASQDEAAFWKLLDSSDVWGGAGSLASAALAPNPGHPDAQWRDRVREIREILMDIGAMLMASGRAHPGISSWVLAFSNWNRGEI
;
A
#
# COMPACT_ATOMS: atom_id res chain seq x y z
N MET A 1 -16.91 9.62 10.39
CA MET A 1 -16.61 8.17 10.30
C MET A 1 -15.93 7.76 11.59
N SER A 2 -16.18 6.55 12.07
CA SER A 2 -15.58 6.06 13.32
C SER A 2 -14.22 5.42 13.02
N VAL A 3 -13.23 5.53 13.90
CA VAL A 3 -11.90 4.94 13.70
C VAL A 3 -11.98 3.42 13.44
N ALA A 4 -12.94 2.74 14.07
CA ALA A 4 -13.19 1.32 13.85
C ALA A 4 -13.67 0.98 12.42
N SER A 5 -14.39 1.89 11.74
CA SER A 5 -14.78 1.67 10.34
C SER A 5 -13.60 1.83 9.38
N ASP A 6 -12.64 2.70 9.74
CA ASP A 6 -11.48 2.97 8.91
C ASP A 6 -10.47 1.82 8.99
N ALA A 7 -10.23 1.26 10.19
CA ALA A 7 -9.37 0.09 10.38
C ALA A 7 -9.87 -1.13 9.60
N ALA A 8 -11.18 -1.42 9.67
CA ALA A 8 -11.78 -2.54 8.94
C ALA A 8 -11.65 -2.39 7.43
N ARG A 9 -11.84 -1.17 6.90
CA ARG A 9 -11.65 -0.89 5.47
C ARG A 9 -10.21 -1.12 5.05
N VAL A 10 -9.25 -0.55 5.79
CA VAL A 10 -7.82 -0.73 5.49
C VAL A 10 -7.43 -2.19 5.57
N GLN A 11 -7.98 -2.97 6.50
CA GLN A 11 -7.69 -4.40 6.58
C GLN A 11 -8.12 -5.17 5.33
N VAL A 12 -9.30 -4.86 4.76
CA VAL A 12 -9.76 -5.44 3.49
C VAL A 12 -8.82 -5.08 2.35
N ASP A 13 -8.40 -3.81 2.29
CA ASP A 13 -7.47 -3.32 1.26
C ASP A 13 -6.09 -3.98 1.40
N LEU A 14 -5.60 -4.19 2.63
CA LEU A 14 -4.35 -4.89 2.92
C LEU A 14 -4.40 -6.39 2.57
N GLN A 15 -5.53 -7.07 2.83
CA GLN A 15 -5.71 -8.46 2.41
C GLN A 15 -5.65 -8.59 0.88
N ARG A 16 -6.21 -7.61 0.16
CA ARG A 16 -6.14 -7.56 -1.30
C ARG A 16 -4.71 -7.30 -1.75
N LEU A 17 -4.03 -6.35 -1.11
CA LEU A 17 -2.64 -6.03 -1.38
C LEU A 17 -1.71 -7.23 -1.17
N GLU A 18 -1.88 -8.02 -0.09
CA GLU A 18 -1.10 -9.23 0.18
C GLU A 18 -1.14 -10.21 -1.01
N ARG A 19 -2.32 -10.42 -1.61
CA ARG A 19 -2.50 -11.30 -2.77
C ARG A 19 -1.87 -10.76 -4.05
N LEU A 20 -1.85 -9.44 -4.24
CA LEU A 20 -1.24 -8.81 -5.41
C LEU A 20 0.29 -8.83 -5.33
N LEU A 21 0.82 -8.76 -4.11
CA LEU A 21 2.25 -8.81 -3.84
C LEU A 21 2.82 -10.23 -3.82
N ASP A 22 1.97 -11.26 -3.88
CA ASP A 22 2.42 -12.64 -3.96
C ASP A 22 3.28 -12.85 -5.22
N GLY A 23 4.47 -13.41 -4.99
CA GLY A 23 5.51 -13.58 -6.00
C GLY A 23 6.37 -12.36 -6.30
N ILE A 24 6.16 -11.20 -5.64
CA ILE A 24 7.05 -10.04 -5.75
C ILE A 24 8.22 -10.17 -4.77
N GLU A 25 9.44 -10.18 -5.28
CA GLU A 25 10.65 -10.21 -4.46
C GLU A 25 10.85 -8.93 -3.62
N GLY A 26 11.61 -9.03 -2.53
CA GLY A 26 11.98 -7.88 -1.69
C GLY A 26 11.16 -7.71 -0.41
N GLY A 27 10.35 -8.70 -0.02
CA GLY A 27 9.68 -8.73 1.28
C GLY A 27 8.43 -7.86 1.51
N PRO A 28 7.78 -7.19 0.53
CA PRO A 28 6.61 -6.35 0.80
C PRO A 28 5.43 -7.18 1.33
N GLY A 29 5.31 -8.46 0.95
CA GLY A 29 4.30 -9.38 1.50
C GLY A 29 4.43 -9.61 3.01
N ALA A 30 5.66 -9.72 3.54
CA ALA A 30 5.87 -9.92 4.98
C ALA A 30 5.45 -8.70 5.80
N LEU A 31 5.65 -7.50 5.27
CA LEU A 31 5.22 -6.26 5.91
C LEU A 31 3.68 -6.15 5.92
N VAL A 32 3.02 -6.47 4.81
CA VAL A 32 1.55 -6.49 4.74
C VAL A 32 0.97 -7.53 5.70
N HIS A 33 1.57 -8.72 5.76
CA HIS A 33 1.18 -9.75 6.73
C HIS A 33 1.29 -9.23 8.17
N ARG A 34 2.38 -8.53 8.50
CA ARG A 34 2.56 -7.92 9.82
C ARG A 34 1.51 -6.85 10.13
N LEU A 35 1.17 -6.00 9.17
CA LEU A 35 0.10 -5.01 9.31
C LEU A 35 -1.25 -5.70 9.60
N LEU A 36 -1.57 -6.78 8.88
CA LEU A 36 -2.80 -7.56 9.11
C LEU A 36 -2.85 -8.20 10.50
N GLN A 37 -1.73 -8.71 11.00
CA GLN A 37 -1.65 -9.22 12.38
C GLN A 37 -1.91 -8.09 13.39
N LEU A 38 -1.22 -6.95 13.25
CA LEU A 38 -1.36 -5.81 14.15
C LEU A 38 -2.78 -5.25 14.17
N ALA A 39 -3.47 -5.20 13.02
CA ALA A 39 -4.86 -4.72 12.93
C ALA A 39 -5.81 -5.47 13.89
N SER A 40 -5.50 -6.73 14.23
CA SER A 40 -6.29 -7.55 15.15
C SER A 40 -5.77 -7.59 16.59
N GLN A 41 -4.55 -7.15 16.84
CA GLN A 41 -3.83 -7.35 18.11
C GLN A 41 -3.52 -6.03 18.83
N ASP A 42 -3.14 -5.00 18.07
CA ASP A 42 -2.68 -3.72 18.57
C ASP A 42 -2.93 -2.64 17.52
N GLU A 43 -4.07 -1.97 17.65
CA GLU A 43 -4.51 -0.92 16.73
C GLU A 43 -3.54 0.28 16.72
N ALA A 44 -2.94 0.64 17.85
CA ALA A 44 -2.01 1.76 17.91
C ALA A 44 -0.71 1.45 17.15
N ALA A 45 -0.18 0.24 17.34
CA ALA A 45 0.98 -0.23 16.58
C ALA A 45 0.67 -0.39 15.09
N PHE A 46 -0.53 -0.84 14.74
CA PHE A 46 -1.01 -0.92 13.35
C PHE A 46 -0.95 0.44 12.66
N TRP A 47 -1.60 1.46 13.24
CA TRP A 47 -1.62 2.79 12.65
C TRP A 47 -0.23 3.43 12.58
N LYS A 48 0.61 3.20 13.60
CA LYS A 48 2.00 3.67 13.62
C LYS A 48 2.84 3.05 12.51
N LEU A 49 2.71 1.74 12.29
CA LEU A 49 3.45 1.06 11.22
C LEU A 49 2.92 1.48 9.85
N LEU A 50 1.61 1.64 9.70
CA LEU A 50 0.99 2.05 8.44
C LEU A 50 1.42 3.45 8.01
N ASP A 51 1.72 4.35 8.96
CA ASP A 51 2.24 5.71 8.74
C ASP A 51 3.79 5.77 8.83
N SER A 52 4.50 4.66 8.59
CA SER A 52 5.97 4.61 8.74
C SER A 52 6.73 4.73 7.41
N SER A 53 8.04 4.91 7.52
CA SER A 53 8.98 4.83 6.39
C SER A 53 9.03 3.43 5.76
N ASP A 54 8.67 2.38 6.48
CA ASP A 54 8.62 1.03 5.90
C ASP A 54 7.50 0.93 4.85
N VAL A 55 6.45 1.74 5.00
CA VAL A 55 5.35 1.82 4.04
C VAL A 55 5.61 2.90 2.98
N TRP A 56 6.12 4.07 3.38
CA TRP A 56 6.16 5.27 2.52
C TRP A 56 7.57 5.87 2.28
N GLY A 57 8.63 5.28 2.83
CA GLY A 57 9.97 5.86 2.97
C GLY A 57 10.92 5.69 1.79
N GLY A 58 10.42 5.56 0.56
CA GLY A 58 11.25 5.52 -0.64
C GLY A 58 11.62 4.09 -1.07
N ALA A 59 12.85 3.88 -1.55
CA ALA A 59 13.29 2.58 -2.04
C ALA A 59 13.27 1.51 -0.93
N GLY A 60 12.69 0.35 -1.22
CA GLY A 60 12.53 -0.75 -0.25
C GLY A 60 11.28 -0.62 0.64
N SER A 61 10.54 0.49 0.54
CA SER A 61 9.23 0.62 1.20
C SER A 61 8.14 -0.16 0.47
N LEU A 62 7.02 -0.43 1.15
CA LEU A 62 5.84 -1.04 0.54
C LEU A 62 5.37 -0.28 -0.72
N ALA A 63 5.38 1.05 -0.68
CA ALA A 63 4.98 1.88 -1.82
C ALA A 63 5.88 1.65 -3.04
N SER A 64 7.17 1.36 -2.83
CA SER A 64 8.08 1.06 -3.94
C SER A 64 7.84 -0.30 -4.60
N ALA A 65 7.06 -1.21 -4.00
CA ALA A 65 6.69 -2.48 -4.62
C ALA A 65 5.88 -2.29 -5.91
N ALA A 66 5.18 -1.16 -6.07
CA ALA A 66 4.50 -0.77 -7.30
C ALA A 66 5.44 -0.43 -8.48
N LEU A 67 6.75 -0.51 -8.26
CA LEU A 67 7.82 -0.35 -9.25
C LEU A 67 8.59 -1.65 -9.51
N ALA A 68 8.19 -2.76 -8.88
CA ALA A 68 8.88 -4.02 -9.04
C ALA A 68 8.91 -4.47 -10.51
N PRO A 69 9.99 -5.14 -10.96
CA PRO A 69 10.02 -5.73 -12.29
C PRO A 69 8.99 -6.86 -12.41
N ASN A 70 8.49 -7.09 -13.62
CA ASN A 70 7.60 -8.20 -13.92
C ASN A 70 8.33 -9.55 -13.68
N PRO A 71 7.89 -10.41 -12.75
CA PRO A 71 8.55 -11.68 -12.46
C PRO A 71 8.28 -12.79 -13.50
N GLY A 72 7.72 -12.45 -14.67
CA GLY A 72 7.42 -13.39 -15.76
C GLY A 72 5.93 -13.59 -16.04
N HIS A 73 5.06 -12.74 -15.52
CA HIS A 73 3.63 -12.72 -15.87
C HIS A 73 3.42 -12.14 -17.28
N PRO A 74 2.29 -12.44 -17.95
CA PRO A 74 1.87 -11.70 -19.13
C PRO A 74 1.81 -10.20 -18.86
N ASP A 75 2.37 -9.37 -19.75
CA ASP A 75 2.54 -7.92 -19.50
C ASP A 75 1.24 -7.20 -19.19
N ALA A 76 0.13 -7.56 -19.85
CA ALA A 76 -1.17 -6.96 -19.56
C ALA A 76 -1.62 -7.27 -18.13
N GLN A 77 -1.48 -8.53 -17.70
CA GLN A 77 -1.82 -8.95 -16.34
C GLN A 77 -0.91 -8.28 -15.30
N TRP A 78 0.38 -8.11 -15.60
CA TRP A 78 1.30 -7.41 -14.71
C TRP A 78 0.96 -5.93 -14.57
N ARG A 79 0.65 -5.24 -15.67
CA ARG A 79 0.20 -3.84 -15.63
C ARG A 79 -1.06 -3.67 -14.80
N ASP A 80 -2.07 -4.51 -15.01
CA ASP A 80 -3.32 -4.47 -14.24
C ASP A 80 -3.06 -4.70 -12.75
N ARG A 81 -2.22 -5.68 -12.40
CA ARG A 81 -1.80 -5.95 -11.02
C ARG A 81 -1.10 -4.75 -10.38
N VAL A 82 -0.13 -4.15 -11.06
CA VAL A 82 0.62 -2.99 -10.55
C VAL A 82 -0.28 -1.77 -10.41
N ARG A 83 -1.18 -1.54 -11.36
CA ARG A 83 -2.17 -0.47 -11.27
C ARG A 83 -3.05 -0.64 -10.03
N GLU A 84 -3.54 -1.86 -9.77
CA GLU A 84 -4.37 -2.15 -8.61
C GLU A 84 -3.62 -1.95 -7.28
N ILE A 85 -2.33 -2.33 -7.21
CA ILE A 85 -1.47 -2.04 -6.05
C ILE A 85 -1.43 -0.54 -5.79
N ARG A 86 -1.23 0.28 -6.83
CA ARG A 86 -1.17 1.74 -6.72
C ARG A 86 -2.48 2.32 -6.25
N GLU A 87 -3.61 1.85 -6.79
CA GLU A 87 -4.94 2.32 -6.40
C GLU A 87 -5.23 2.04 -4.92
N ILE A 88 -4.92 0.85 -4.43
CA ILE A 88 -5.04 0.51 -3.00
C ILE A 88 -4.19 1.42 -2.12
N LEU A 89 -2.92 1.62 -2.50
CA LEU A 89 -2.03 2.49 -1.74
C LEU A 89 -2.48 3.95 -1.80
N MET A 90 -3.06 4.42 -2.91
CA MET A 90 -3.65 5.74 -3.00
C MET A 90 -4.83 5.91 -2.03
N ASP A 91 -5.72 4.93 -1.95
CA ASP A 91 -6.88 4.97 -1.04
C ASP A 91 -6.45 5.01 0.42
N ILE A 92 -5.49 4.15 0.80
CA ILE A 92 -4.91 4.15 2.15
C ILE A 92 -4.22 5.48 2.44
N GLY A 93 -3.39 5.98 1.52
CA GLY A 93 -2.67 7.25 1.68
C GLY A 93 -3.61 8.45 1.84
N ALA A 94 -4.69 8.50 1.06
CA ALA A 94 -5.70 9.55 1.15
C ALA A 94 -6.41 9.54 2.51
N MET A 95 -6.76 8.36 3.02
CA MET A 95 -7.36 8.22 4.34
C MET A 95 -6.40 8.62 5.47
N LEU A 96 -5.12 8.23 5.40
CA LEU A 96 -4.11 8.64 6.38
C LEU A 96 -4.00 10.16 6.43
N MET A 97 -3.84 10.81 5.27
CA MET A 97 -3.77 12.27 5.18
C MET A 97 -5.01 12.96 5.75
N ALA A 98 -6.21 12.44 5.47
CA ALA A 98 -7.46 12.97 6.02
C ALA A 98 -7.55 12.81 7.55
N SER A 99 -6.92 11.78 8.12
CA SER A 99 -6.86 11.53 9.56
C SER A 99 -5.77 12.34 10.29
N GLY A 100 -5.03 13.19 9.57
CA GLY A 100 -3.90 13.95 10.13
C GLY A 100 -2.61 13.13 10.31
N ARG A 101 -2.61 11.86 9.88
CA ARG A 101 -1.42 11.01 9.76
C ARG A 101 -0.75 11.34 8.43
N ALA A 102 0.49 11.80 8.49
CA ALA A 102 1.08 12.52 7.37
C ALA A 102 2.58 12.25 7.28
N HIS A 103 2.99 10.97 7.29
CA HIS A 103 4.34 10.65 6.87
C HIS A 103 4.65 11.40 5.56
N PRO A 104 5.73 12.19 5.49
CA PRO A 104 5.97 13.12 4.37
C PRO A 104 6.01 12.45 2.99
N GLY A 105 6.34 11.14 2.95
CA GLY A 105 6.33 10.33 1.74
C GLY A 105 4.94 10.07 1.14
N ILE A 106 3.86 10.12 1.94
CA ILE A 106 2.51 9.73 1.49
C ILE A 106 2.06 10.60 0.31
N SER A 107 2.11 11.93 0.46
CA SER A 107 1.65 12.85 -0.59
C SER A 107 2.44 12.70 -1.88
N SER A 108 3.76 12.49 -1.77
CA SER A 108 4.65 12.25 -2.91
C SER A 108 4.28 10.97 -3.66
N TRP A 109 4.06 9.86 -2.95
CA TRP A 109 3.67 8.58 -3.56
C TRP A 109 2.28 8.62 -4.17
N VAL A 110 1.29 9.17 -3.47
CA VAL A 110 -0.08 9.31 -3.98
C VAL A 110 -0.11 10.12 -5.28
N LEU A 111 0.66 11.22 -5.34
CA LEU A 111 0.78 12.02 -6.56
C LEU A 111 1.47 11.24 -7.69
N ALA A 112 2.57 10.54 -7.40
CA ALA A 112 3.30 9.74 -8.37
C ALA A 112 2.42 8.64 -8.96
N PHE A 113 1.72 7.88 -8.12
CA PHE A 113 0.77 6.84 -8.52
C PHE A 113 -0.34 7.38 -9.41
N SER A 114 -0.93 8.52 -9.04
CA SER A 114 -1.97 9.16 -9.85
C SER A 114 -1.47 9.54 -11.25
N ASN A 115 -0.25 10.08 -11.34
CA ASN A 115 0.35 10.45 -12.62
C ASN A 115 0.67 9.22 -13.48
N TRP A 116 1.24 8.17 -12.89
CA TRP A 116 1.55 6.93 -13.62
C TRP A 116 0.29 6.25 -14.14
N ASN A 117 -0.73 6.07 -13.31
CA ASN A 117 -1.98 5.43 -13.73
C ASN A 117 -2.71 6.24 -14.83
N ARG A 118 -2.54 7.57 -14.88
CA ARG A 118 -3.07 8.42 -15.95
C ARG A 118 -2.26 8.33 -17.25
N GLY A 119 -0.95 8.12 -17.15
CA GLY A 119 -0.05 7.98 -18.30
C GLY A 119 -0.11 6.61 -18.97
N GLU A 120 -0.73 5.62 -18.33
CA GLU A 120 -0.92 4.26 -18.85
C GLU A 120 -2.18 4.12 -19.75
N ILE A 121 -2.84 5.24 -20.09
CA ILE A 121 -3.99 5.33 -21.02
C ILE A 121 -3.50 5.37 -22.47
#